data_AF-A0A950LFR9-F1
#
_entry.id   AF-A0A950LFR9-F1
#
_cell.length_a   1.000
_cell.length_b   1.000
_cell.length_c   1.000
_cell.angle_alpha   90.00
_cell.angle_beta   90.00
_cell.angle_gamma   90.00
#
_symmetry.space_group_name_H-M   'P 1'
#
loop_
_entity.id
_entity.type
_entity.pdbx_description
1 polymer ?
#
loop_
_entity_poly.entity_id
_entity_poly.type
_entity_poly.pdbx_seq_one_letter_code
_entity_poly.pdbx_strand_id
1 'polypeptide(L)' 'MIRVVVGSGRFVRQMRVPFWALALAGGAVILLGFLLLAFIASLAIFIIPACLIGAGAAHWLGRTGTSSREPIFTRNRR' A
#
# COMPACT_ATOMS: atom_id res chain seq x y z
N MET A 1 16.96 28.30 21.79
CA MET A 1 16.56 29.11 20.60
C MET A 1 17.55 28.81 19.49
N ILE A 2 17.10 28.33 18.34
CA ILE A 2 17.98 28.01 17.20
C ILE A 2 17.97 29.21 16.25
N ARG A 3 19.16 29.71 15.88
CA ARG A 3 19.31 30.76 14.88
C ARG A 3 19.60 30.10 13.55
N VAL A 4 18.65 30.17 12.63
CA VAL A 4 18.84 29.67 11.27
C VAL A 4 19.25 30.86 10.41
N VAL A 5 20.41 30.71 9.77
CA VAL A 5 20.97 31.71 8.87
C VAL A 5 20.59 31.25 7.46
N VAL A 6 19.64 31.94 6.82
CA VAL A 6 19.19 31.60 5.47
C VAL A 6 19.63 32.71 4.52
N GLY A 7 20.47 32.36 3.54
CA GLY A 7 20.96 33.26 2.47
C GLY A 7 22.44 33.06 2.13
N SER A 8 22.86 33.46 0.92
CA SER A 8 24.26 33.57 0.51
C SER A 8 24.58 35.03 0.13
N GLY A 9 25.72 35.57 0.59
CA GLY A 9 26.13 36.96 0.31
C GLY A 9 25.44 38.01 1.18
N ARG A 10 25.21 39.24 0.64
CA ARG A 10 24.72 40.43 1.38
C ARG A 10 23.31 40.31 1.99
N PHE A 11 22.55 39.28 1.66
CA PHE A 11 21.18 39.05 2.15
C PHE A 11 21.12 37.90 3.14
N VAL A 12 21.90 38.01 4.22
CA VAL A 12 21.87 37.04 5.31
C VAL A 12 20.67 37.36 6.21
N ARG A 13 19.56 36.63 6.07
CA ARG A 13 18.39 36.82 6.93
C ARG A 13 18.47 35.86 8.10
N GLN A 14 18.70 36.39 9.30
CA GLN A 14 18.72 35.61 10.54
C GLN A 14 17.28 35.36 11.00
N MET A 15 16.77 34.15 10.79
CA MET A 15 15.43 33.77 11.23
C MET A 15 15.56 33.03 12.57
N ARG A 16 14.89 33.57 13.61
CA ARG A 16 14.81 32.90 14.91
C ARG A 16 13.71 31.84 14.83
N VAL A 17 14.11 30.58 14.81
CA VAL A 17 13.16 29.48 14.85
C VAL A 17 12.93 29.11 16.32
N PRO A 18 11.70 29.23 16.84
CA PRO A 18 11.40 28.80 18.21
C PRO A 18 11.54 27.28 18.29
N PHE A 19 12.08 26.79 19.41
CA PHE A 19 12.29 25.35 19.63
C PHE A 19 11.00 24.52 19.46
N TRP A 20 9.87 25.11 19.86
CA TRP A 20 8.54 24.54 19.67
C TRP A 20 8.18 24.26 18.21
N ALA A 21 8.67 25.07 17.25
CA ALA A 21 8.42 24.80 15.84
C ALA A 21 9.09 23.51 15.36
N LEU A 22 10.25 23.16 15.93
CA LEU A 22 10.93 21.91 15.65
C LEU A 22 10.16 20.72 16.22
N ALA A 23 9.66 20.86 17.45
CA ALA A 23 8.82 19.85 18.09
C ALA A 23 7.49 19.64 17.36
N LEU A 24 6.86 20.71 16.88
CA LEU A 24 5.64 20.66 16.07
C LEU A 24 5.89 20.01 14.71
N ALA A 25 6.99 20.34 14.03
CA ALA A 25 7.37 19.71 12.77
C ALA A 25 7.63 18.21 12.97
N GLY A 26 8.39 17.83 14.00
CA GLY A 26 8.62 16.43 14.35
C GLY A 26 7.33 15.69 14.68
N GLY A 27 6.46 16.27 15.50
CA GLY A 27 5.15 15.71 15.85
C GLY A 27 4.24 15.52 14.63
N ALA A 28 4.21 16.49 13.71
CA ALA A 28 3.46 16.39 12.47
C ALA A 28 3.94 15.25 11.57
N VAL A 29 5.26 15.06 11.45
CA VAL A 29 5.84 13.94 10.67
C VAL A 29 5.45 12.59 11.29
N ILE A 30 5.54 12.46 12.61
CA ILE A 30 5.13 11.24 13.32
C ILE A 30 3.64 10.95 13.09
N LEU A 31 2.79 11.95 13.24
CA LEU A 31 1.35 11.81 13.04
C LEU A 31 1.03 11.38 11.60
N LEU A 32 1.72 11.97 10.62
CA LEU A 32 1.55 11.65 9.21
C LEU A 32 2.05 10.23 8.88
N GLY A 33 3.12 9.79 9.52
CA GLY A 33 3.61 8.41 9.44
C GLY A 33 2.62 7.40 10.01
N PHE A 34 2.02 7.67 11.17
CA PHE A 34 0.96 6.84 11.74
C PHE A 34 -0.28 6.80 10.87
N LEU A 35 -0.68 7.94 10.29
CA LEU A 35 -1.81 8.01 9.36
C LEU A 35 -1.56 7.16 8.12
N LEU A 36 -0.36 7.23 7.54
CA LEU A 36 0.04 6.41 6.40
C LEU A 36 0.03 4.92 6.75
N LEU A 37 0.56 4.55 7.92
CA LEU A 37 0.58 3.17 8.40
C LEU A 37 -0.84 2.63 8.59
N ALA A 38 -1.72 3.42 9.19
CA ALA A 38 -3.14 3.07 9.36
C ALA A 38 -3.85 2.93 8.01
N PHE A 39 -3.54 3.80 7.05
CA PHE A 39 -4.08 3.73 5.69
C PHE A 39 -3.67 2.43 5.00
N ILE A 40 -2.39 2.06 5.03
CA ILE A 40 -1.89 0.81 4.45
C ILE A 40 -2.52 -0.40 5.13
N ALA A 41 -2.60 -0.38 6.47
CA ALA A 41 -3.24 -1.45 7.23
C ALA A 41 -4.73 -1.61 6.85
N SER A 42 -5.45 -0.51 6.69
CA SER A 42 -6.84 -0.51 6.21
C SER A 42 -6.93 -1.07 4.77
N LEU A 43 -6.01 -0.66 3.89
CA LEU A 43 -5.96 -1.15 2.51
C LEU A 43 -5.75 -2.67 2.44
N ALA A 44 -4.93 -3.23 3.33
CA ALA A 44 -4.74 -4.67 3.46
C ALA A 44 -6.05 -5.40 3.82
N ILE A 45 -6.90 -4.81 4.66
CA ILE A 45 -8.23 -5.37 5.00
C ILE A 45 -9.13 -5.47 3.77
N PHE A 46 -8.98 -4.61 2.76
CA PHE A 46 -9.74 -4.69 1.51
C PHE A 46 -9.10 -5.64 0.48
N ILE A 47 -7.76 -5.71 0.43
CA ILE A 47 -7.04 -6.58 -0.51
C ILE A 47 -7.30 -8.06 -0.19
N ILE A 48 -7.29 -8.45 1.09
CA ILE A 48 -7.43 -9.86 1.48
C ILE A 48 -8.78 -10.47 1.01
N PRO A 49 -9.95 -9.84 1.25
CA PRO A 49 -11.23 -10.29 0.69
C PRO A 49 -11.26 -10.26 -0.84
N ALA A 50 -10.68 -9.24 -1.47
CA ALA A 50 -10.63 -9.15 -2.94
C ALA A 50 -9.82 -10.30 -3.55
N CYS A 51 -8.67 -10.65 -2.95
CA CYS A 51 -7.88 -11.81 -3.33
C CYS A 51 -8.64 -13.13 -3.09
N LEU A 52 -9.40 -13.25 -1.98
CA LEU A 52 -10.21 -14.43 -1.71
C LEU A 52 -11.33 -14.62 -2.74
N ILE A 53 -12.01 -13.53 -3.11
CA ILE A 53 -13.06 -13.52 -4.14
C ILE A 53 -12.46 -13.86 -5.51
N GLY A 54 -11.32 -13.27 -5.86
CA GLY A 54 -10.60 -13.56 -7.10
C GLY A 54 -10.13 -15.02 -7.18
N ALA A 55 -9.58 -15.57 -6.10
CA ALA A 55 -9.19 -16.97 -6.01
C ALA A 55 -10.41 -17.91 -6.14
N GLY A 56 -11.53 -17.56 -5.50
CA GLY A 56 -12.79 -18.28 -5.63
C GLY A 56 -13.34 -18.28 -7.07
N ALA A 57 -13.29 -17.13 -7.74
CA ALA A 57 -13.69 -16.99 -9.14
C ALA A 57 -12.80 -17.80 -10.09
N ALA A 58 -11.48 -17.76 -9.92
CA ALA A 58 -10.52 -18.54 -10.69
C ALA A 58 -10.73 -20.06 -10.49
N HIS A 59 -11.00 -20.48 -9.25
CA HIS A 59 -11.32 -21.87 -8.93
C HIS A 59 -12.63 -22.34 -9.58
N TRP A 60 -13.65 -21.47 -9.64
CA TRP A 60 -14.93 -21.79 -10.29
C TRP A 60 -14.78 -21.89 -11.83
N LEU A 61 -14.00 -20.98 -12.43
CA LEU A 61 -13.70 -20.97 -13.86
C LEU A 61 -12.82 -22.18 -14.30
N GLY A 62 -11.87 -22.58 -13.45
CA GLY A 62 -11.08 -23.79 -13.66
C GLY A 62 -11.92 -25.07 -13.61
N ARG A 63 -13.02 -25.07 -12.84
CA ARG A 63 -13.96 -26.19 -12.78
C ARG A 63 -14.74 -26.35 -14.08
N THR A 64 -15.18 -25.26 -14.71
CA THR A 64 -15.84 -25.29 -16.03
C THR A 64 -14.91 -25.71 -17.17
N GLY A 65 -13.58 -25.53 -17.04
CA GLY A 65 -12.60 -26.00 -18.02
C GLY A 65 -12.27 -27.49 -17.97
N THR A 66 -12.77 -28.24 -16.99
CA THR A 66 -12.49 -29.69 -16.85
C THR A 66 -13.62 -30.61 -17.29
N SER A 67 -14.67 -30.06 -17.93
CA SER A 67 -15.72 -30.85 -18.61
C SER A 67 -15.28 -31.33 -20.01
N SER A 68 -13.99 -31.61 -20.19
CA SER A 68 -13.46 -32.28 -21.39
C SER A 68 -12.51 -33.42 -21.00
N ARG A 69 -12.70 -34.01 -19.82
CA ARG A 69 -12.27 -35.39 -19.53
C ARG A 69 -13.31 -36.37 -20.09
N GLU A 70 -13.55 -36.32 -21.39
CA GLU A 70 -13.99 -37.51 -22.12
C GLU A 70 -12.72 -38.31 -22.43
N PRO A 71 -12.48 -39.48 -21.79
CA PRO A 71 -11.47 -40.38 -22.32
C PRO A 71 -11.96 -40.89 -23.67
N ILE A 72 -11.26 -40.49 -24.75
CA ILE A 72 -11.41 -40.98 -26.13
C ILE A 72 -10.92 -42.45 -26.20
N PHE A 73 -11.53 -43.33 -25.42
CA PHE A 73 -11.34 -44.77 -25.49
C PHE A 73 -12.69 -45.40 -25.80
N THR A 74 -13.14 -45.22 -27.04
CA THR A 74 -14.10 -46.14 -27.64
C THR A 74 -13.37 -47.47 -27.86
N ARG A 75 -13.63 -48.42 -26.95
CA ARG A 75 -13.29 -49.84 -27.11
C ARG A 75 -13.93 -50.33 -28.41
N ASN A 76 -13.12 -50.45 -29.48
CA ASN A 76 -13.54 -51.10 -30.71
C ASN A 76 -13.76 -52.60 -30.42
N ARG A 77 -15.03 -53.00 -30.32
CA ARG A 77 -15.47 -54.39 -30.38
C ARG A 77 -16.44 -54.51 -31.55
N ARG A 78 -15.91 -54.79 -32.74
CA ARG A 78 -16.25 -55.93 -33.60
C ARG A 78 -15.63 -55.74 -34.98
#